data_AF-A0A968KTL7-F1
#
_entry.id   AF-A0A968KTL7-F1
#
_cell.length_a   1.000
_cell.length_b   1.000
_cell.length_c   1.000
_cell.angle_alpha   90.00
_cell.angle_beta   90.00
_cell.angle_gamma   90.00
#
_symmetry.space_group_name_H-M   'P 1'
#
loop_
_entity.id
_entity.type
_entity.pdbx_description
1 polymer ?
#
loop_
_entity_poly.entity_id
_entity_poly.type
_entity_poly.pdbx_seq_one_letter_code
_entity_poly.pdbx_strand_id
1 'polypeptide(L)'
;MSLVLLLLAQFKYLIPLKQQLSHRFFIIFPQSRASRNSLFVDLEPKVKEEIKSILQSEPDLQQLYSYFSILRIIAHLLLSGFFVIYIFIWLQ
;
A
#
# COMPACT_ATOMS: atom_id res chain seq x y z
N MET A 1 17.00 5.99 1.50
CA MET A 1 16.53 4.61 1.81
C MET A 1 15.00 4.44 1.76
N SER A 2 14.19 5.41 2.21
CA SER A 2 12.72 5.26 2.25
C SER A 2 12.05 5.02 0.87
N LEU A 3 12.52 5.64 -0.21
CA LEU A 3 12.01 5.39 -1.57
C LEU A 3 12.19 3.94 -2.04
N VAL A 4 13.30 3.30 -1.68
CA VAL A 4 13.58 1.90 -2.04
C VAL A 4 12.63 0.96 -1.28
N LEU A 5 12.37 1.23 -0.01
CA LEU A 5 11.38 0.50 0.79
C LEU A 5 9.97 0.63 0.21
N LEU A 6 9.57 1.82 -0.23
CA LEU A 6 8.28 2.04 -0.90
C LEU A 6 8.18 1.28 -2.22
N LEU A 7 9.22 1.31 -3.05
CA LEU A 7 9.27 0.56 -4.31
C LEU A 7 9.19 -0.95 -4.04
N LEU A 8 9.99 -1.46 -3.09
CA LEU A 8 9.93 -2.86 -2.69
C LEU A 8 8.53 -3.25 -2.18
N ALA A 9 7.90 -2.39 -1.37
CA ALA A 9 6.55 -2.62 -0.88
C ALA A 9 5.55 -2.76 -2.03
N GLN A 10 5.67 -1.89 -3.04
CA GLN A 10 4.82 -1.91 -4.22
C GLN A 10 5.04 -3.17 -5.08
N PHE A 11 6.28 -3.44 -5.48
CA PHE A 11 6.58 -4.55 -6.38
C PHE A 11 6.35 -5.92 -5.73
N LYS A 12 6.65 -6.05 -4.43
CA LYS A 12 6.59 -7.34 -3.74
C LYS A 12 5.21 -7.66 -3.16
N TYR A 13 4.41 -6.66 -2.79
CA TYR A 13 3.13 -6.89 -2.10
C TYR A 13 1.94 -6.31 -2.84
N LEU A 14 2.01 -5.04 -3.28
CA LEU A 14 0.87 -4.38 -3.91
C LEU A 14 0.54 -4.94 -5.31
N ILE A 15 1.57 -5.16 -6.15
CA ILE A 15 1.37 -5.68 -7.50
C ILE A 15 0.80 -7.11 -7.47
N PRO A 16 1.36 -8.07 -6.71
CA PRO A 16 0.80 -9.42 -6.61
C PRO A 16 -0.61 -9.42 -6.04
N LEU A 17 -0.89 -8.58 -5.04
CA LEU A 17 -2.22 -8.43 -4.47
C LEU A 17 -3.24 -7.95 -5.51
N LYS A 18 -2.89 -6.95 -6.32
CA LYS A 18 -3.76 -6.50 -7.43
C LYS A 18 -3.94 -7.55 -8.51
N GLN A 19 -2.89 -8.28 -8.85
CA GLN A 19 -2.97 -9.38 -9.81
C GLN A 19 -3.88 -10.50 -9.31
N GLN A 20 -3.80 -10.88 -8.05
CA GLN A 20 -4.67 -11.90 -7.47
C GLN A 20 -6.12 -11.43 -7.39
N LEU A 21 -6.36 -10.18 -6.97
CA LEU A 21 -7.71 -9.58 -6.98
C LEU A 21 -8.30 -9.50 -8.39
N SER A 22 -7.48 -9.18 -9.39
CA SER A 22 -7.91 -9.11 -10.79
C SER A 22 -8.16 -10.50 -11.38
N HIS A 23 -7.27 -11.46 -11.14
CA HIS A 23 -7.36 -12.79 -11.75
C HIS A 23 -8.39 -13.70 -11.07
N ARG A 24 -8.51 -13.65 -9.74
CA ARG A 24 -9.42 -14.53 -8.99
C ARG A 24 -10.82 -13.94 -8.82
N PHE A 25 -10.93 -12.61 -8.74
CA PHE A 25 -12.18 -11.91 -8.43
C PHE A 25 -12.62 -10.93 -9.53
N PHE A 26 -11.96 -10.93 -10.69
CA PHE A 26 -12.29 -10.08 -11.84
C PHE A 26 -12.33 -8.57 -11.52
N ILE A 27 -11.58 -8.14 -10.51
CA ILE A 27 -11.52 -6.73 -10.10
C ILE A 27 -10.60 -5.95 -11.04
N ILE A 28 -11.14 -4.92 -11.67
CA ILE A 28 -10.41 -4.05 -12.59
C ILE A 28 -9.90 -2.83 -11.82
N PHE A 29 -8.58 -2.67 -11.76
CA PHE A 29 -7.97 -1.48 -11.18
C PHE A 29 -7.74 -0.41 -12.24
N PRO A 30 -8.03 0.87 -11.94
CA PRO A 30 -7.73 1.97 -12.85
C PRO A 30 -6.22 2.10 -13.05
N GLN A 31 -5.77 2.53 -14.24
CA GLN A 31 -4.34 2.63 -14.57
C GLN A 31 -3.68 3.96 -14.16
N SER A 32 -4.39 4.77 -13.35
CA SER A 32 -3.90 6.08 -12.90
C SER A 32 -2.60 5.95 -12.10
N ARG A 33 -1.77 7.01 -12.14
CA ARG A 33 -0.50 7.05 -11.37
C ARG A 33 -0.76 6.89 -9.86
N ALA A 34 -1.89 7.42 -9.39
CA ALA A 34 -2.31 7.33 -8.00
C ALA A 34 -2.80 5.92 -7.63
N SER A 35 -3.52 5.26 -8.54
CA SER A 35 -3.89 3.85 -8.40
C SER A 35 -2.65 2.95 -8.34
N ARG A 36 -1.59 3.15 -9.15
CA ARG A 36 -0.39 2.28 -9.05
C ARG A 36 0.23 2.24 -7.65
N ASN A 37 0.05 3.31 -6.87
CA ASN A 37 0.62 3.43 -5.53
C ASN A 37 -0.33 3.03 -4.40
N SER A 38 -1.59 2.69 -4.71
CA SER A 38 -2.61 2.42 -3.70
C SER A 38 -3.62 1.37 -4.16
N LEU A 39 -4.18 0.61 -3.22
CA LEU A 39 -5.19 -0.40 -3.54
C LEU A 39 -6.56 0.22 -3.86
N PHE A 40 -6.94 1.29 -3.15
CA PHE A 40 -8.32 1.80 -3.15
C PHE A 40 -8.50 3.13 -3.89
N VAL A 41 -7.46 3.69 -4.48
CA VAL A 41 -7.56 5.00 -5.15
C VAL A 41 -8.29 4.85 -6.48
N ASP A 42 -9.17 5.80 -6.78
CA ASP A 42 -10.01 5.85 -7.98
C ASP A 42 -10.96 4.66 -8.17
N LEU A 43 -11.18 3.85 -7.11
CA LEU A 43 -12.18 2.78 -7.12
C LEU A 43 -13.54 3.28 -6.62
N GLU A 44 -14.59 2.78 -7.27
CA GLU A 44 -15.96 2.96 -6.83
C GLU A 44 -16.17 2.41 -5.40
N PRO A 45 -17.04 3.03 -4.58
CA PRO A 45 -17.29 2.60 -3.20
C PRO A 45 -17.66 1.12 -3.09
N LYS A 46 -18.52 0.63 -4.00
CA LYS A 46 -18.97 -0.75 -4.05
C LYS A 46 -17.81 -1.74 -4.22
N VAL A 47 -16.87 -1.43 -5.12
CA VAL A 47 -15.67 -2.25 -5.38
C VAL A 47 -14.74 -2.23 -4.16
N LYS A 48 -14.64 -1.10 -3.46
CA LYS A 48 -13.83 -1.02 -2.21
C LYS A 48 -14.39 -1.93 -1.12
N GLU A 49 -15.72 -1.99 -0.98
CA GLU A 49 -16.37 -2.89 -0.02
C GLU A 49 -16.17 -4.36 -0.38
N GLU A 50 -16.28 -4.69 -1.67
CA GLU A 50 -16.01 -6.03 -2.17
C GLU A 50 -14.56 -6.47 -1.91
N ILE A 51 -13.58 -5.61 -2.21
CA ILE A 51 -12.16 -5.87 -1.89
C ILE A 51 -11.98 -6.07 -0.38
N LYS A 52 -12.61 -5.25 0.47
CA LYS A 52 -12.51 -5.41 1.93
C LYS A 52 -13.10 -6.75 2.38
N SER A 53 -14.24 -7.15 1.83
CA SER A 53 -14.85 -8.45 2.13
C SER A 53 -13.91 -9.59 1.71
N ILE A 54 -13.33 -9.51 0.51
CA ILE A 54 -12.37 -10.51 0.02
C ILE A 54 -11.15 -10.58 0.94
N LEU A 55 -10.59 -9.43 1.35
CA LEU A 55 -9.46 -9.37 2.28
C LEU A 55 -9.80 -9.92 3.66
N GLN A 56 -11.07 -9.93 4.08
CA GLN A 56 -11.49 -10.57 5.33
C GLN A 56 -11.68 -12.08 5.17
N SER A 57 -12.10 -12.52 4.00
CA SER A 57 -12.35 -13.94 3.70
C SER A 57 -11.10 -14.71 3.30
N GLU A 58 -10.09 -14.05 2.72
CA GLU A 58 -8.85 -14.68 2.23
C GLU A 58 -7.63 -14.21 3.04
N PRO A 59 -7.13 -15.03 3.99
CA PRO A 59 -6.05 -14.64 4.89
C PRO A 59 -4.72 -14.35 4.15
N ASP A 60 -4.45 -15.03 3.04
CA ASP A 60 -3.25 -14.80 2.24
C ASP A 60 -3.21 -13.39 1.64
N LEU A 61 -4.36 -12.93 1.11
CA LEU A 61 -4.51 -11.57 0.58
C LEU A 61 -4.44 -10.53 1.70
N GLN A 62 -5.04 -10.85 2.86
CA GLN A 62 -4.97 -10.01 4.05
C GLN A 62 -3.53 -9.81 4.53
N GLN A 63 -2.72 -10.87 4.51
CA GLN A 63 -1.31 -10.81 4.87
C GLN A 63 -0.55 -9.92 3.89
N LEU A 64 -0.71 -10.10 2.58
CA LEU A 64 -0.07 -9.24 1.57
C LEU A 64 -0.41 -7.77 1.77
N TYR A 65 -1.69 -7.46 2.01
CA TYR A 65 -2.14 -6.10 2.29
C TYR A 65 -1.53 -5.54 3.59
N SER A 66 -1.47 -6.37 4.64
CA SER A 66 -0.91 -5.98 5.94
C SER A 66 0.59 -5.68 5.83
N TYR A 67 1.36 -6.52 5.14
CA TYR A 67 2.78 -6.28 4.90
C TYR A 67 3.01 -5.00 4.09
N PHE A 68 2.23 -4.78 3.03
CA PHE A 68 2.28 -3.53 2.27
C PHE A 68 2.03 -2.30 3.17
N SER A 69 0.98 -2.36 4.00
CA SER A 69 0.61 -1.27 4.90
C SER A 69 1.71 -0.97 5.93
N ILE A 70 2.25 -2.01 6.57
CA ILE A 70 3.34 -1.89 7.55
C ILE A 70 4.59 -1.28 6.91
N LEU A 71 5.03 -1.78 5.76
CA LEU A 71 6.19 -1.23 5.07
C LEU A 71 6.00 0.23 4.68
N ARG A 72 4.79 0.60 4.23
CA ARG A 72 4.46 1.99 3.90
C ARG A 72 4.52 2.89 5.14
N ILE A 73 4.00 2.42 6.27
CA ILE A 73 4.05 3.13 7.55
C ILE A 73 5.50 3.30 8.00
N ILE A 74 6.31 2.25 7.98
CA ILE A 74 7.74 2.32 8.34
C ILE A 74 8.49 3.28 7.42
N ALA A 75 8.23 3.24 6.12
CA ALA A 75 8.85 4.16 5.17
C ALA A 75 8.50 5.63 5.46
N HIS A 76 7.25 5.92 5.86
CA HIS A 76 6.84 7.25 6.31
C HIS A 76 7.46 7.64 7.66
N LEU A 77 7.53 6.74 8.62
CA LEU A 77 8.19 6.97 9.92
C LEU A 77 9.67 7.27 9.78
N LEU A 78 10.38 6.58 8.87
CA LEU A 78 11.79 6.87 8.60
C LEU A 78 11.99 8.24 7.94
N LEU A 79 11.01 8.72 7.16
CA LEU A 79 11.05 10.07 6.58
C LEU A 79 10.72 11.15 7.62
N SER A 80 9.69 10.93 8.45
CA SER A 80 9.26 11.90 9.46
C SER A 80 10.17 11.93 10.68
N GLY A 81 10.67 10.80 11.15
CA GLY A 81 11.62 10.71 12.27
C GLY A 81 12.94 11.42 11.97
N PHE A 82 13.41 11.34 10.72
CA PHE A 82 14.56 12.12 10.27
C PHE A 82 14.26 13.63 10.30
N PHE A 83 13.03 14.01 9.95
CA PHE A 83 12.57 15.41 9.96
C PHE A 83 12.51 15.99 11.38
N VAL A 84 12.06 15.21 12.37
CA VAL A 84 12.01 15.64 13.79
C VAL A 84 13.41 15.83 14.37
N ILE A 85 14.34 14.91 14.08
CA ILE A 85 15.75 15.04 14.51
C ILE A 85 16.42 16.25 13.86
N TYR A 86 16.17 16.47 12.56
CA TYR A 86 16.72 17.60 11.82
C TYR A 86 16.24 18.96 12.36
N ILE A 87 14.95 19.09 12.69
CA ILE A 87 14.42 20.31 13.32
C ILE A 87 15.06 20.53 14.70
N PHE A 88 15.23 19.46 15.49
CA PHE A 88 15.79 19.56 16.84
C PHE A 88 17.27 20.01 16.83
N ILE A 89 18.07 19.53 15.87
CA ILE A 89 19.48 19.95 15.71
C ILE A 89 19.60 21.39 15.21
N TRP A 90 18.66 21.87 14.38
CA TRP A 90 18.71 23.24 13.85
C TRP A 90 18.15 24.29 14.80
N LEU A 91 17.36 23.88 15.81
CA LEU A 91 16.77 24.76 16.83
C LEU A 91 17.69 24.96 18.05
N GLN A 92 18.83 24.27 18.11
CA GLN A 92 19.83 24.33 19.20
C GLN A 92 21.03 25.18 18.78
#